data_AF-A0A7Z2S7R2-F1
#
_entry.id   AF-A0A7Z2S7R2-F1
#
_cell.length_a   1.000
_cell.length_b   1.000
_cell.length_c   1.000
_cell.angle_alpha   90.00
_cell.angle_beta   90.00
_cell.angle_gamma   90.00
#
_symmetry.space_group_name_H-M   'P 1'
#
loop_
_entity.id
_entity.type
_entity.pdbx_description
1 polymer ?
#
loop_
_entity_poly.entity_id
_entity_poly.type
_entity_poly.pdbx_seq_one_letter_code
_entity_poly.pdbx_strand_id
1 'polypeptide(L)'
;MGLKLYLPLGVAAFLAGTSGADIMARMSIGGEPLAAAVDGHLAMVAGMQPVAAILLLAPFMIVTGICARAERRARRRSVLAVFAAATGVLLICYFIAHRDAHEALRAARWTAAALAIGLVPWTAGVPVALLTWGAAAIAARLDPRPSADSG
;
A
#
# COMPACT_ATOMS: atom_id res chain seq x y z
N MET A 1 -8.31 10.62 -17.40
CA MET A 1 -9.14 10.38 -16.21
C MET A 1 -8.42 9.57 -15.14
N GLY A 2 -7.88 8.37 -15.44
CA GLY A 2 -7.28 7.44 -14.47
C GLY A 2 -6.54 8.01 -13.25
N LEU A 3 -5.58 8.92 -13.43
CA LEU A 3 -4.84 9.47 -12.29
C LEU A 3 -5.75 10.16 -11.24
N LYS A 4 -6.83 10.83 -11.65
CA LYS A 4 -7.80 11.45 -10.72
C LYS A 4 -8.59 10.43 -9.89
N LEU A 5 -8.65 9.17 -10.33
CA LEU A 5 -9.31 8.06 -9.64
C LEU A 5 -8.32 7.26 -8.79
N TYR A 6 -7.20 6.83 -9.37
CA TYR A 6 -6.24 5.98 -8.68
C TYR A 6 -5.47 6.73 -7.58
N LEU A 7 -5.25 8.05 -7.71
CA LEU A 7 -4.55 8.83 -6.69
C LEU A 7 -5.27 8.84 -5.33
N PRO A 8 -6.55 9.24 -5.21
CA PRO A 8 -7.25 9.18 -3.92
C PRO A 8 -7.42 7.75 -3.42
N LEU A 9 -7.58 6.75 -4.30
CA LEU A 9 -7.63 5.34 -3.91
C LEU A 9 -6.29 4.85 -3.34
N GLY A 10 -5.16 5.24 -3.94
CA GLY A 10 -3.82 4.89 -3.46
C GLY A 10 -3.50 5.53 -2.11
N VAL A 11 -3.91 6.79 -1.91
CA VAL A 11 -3.78 7.47 -0.61
C VAL A 11 -4.70 6.83 0.45
N ALA A 12 -5.95 6.53 0.11
CA ALA A 12 -6.87 5.86 1.03
C ALA A 12 -6.37 4.46 1.43
N ALA A 13 -5.81 3.70 0.48
CA ALA A 13 -5.20 2.40 0.75
C ALA A 13 -3.91 2.51 1.57
N PHE A 14 -3.07 3.52 1.34
CA PHE A 14 -1.92 3.80 2.20
C PHE A 14 -2.32 4.06 3.66
N LEU A 15 -3.34 4.90 3.88
CA LEU A 15 -3.85 5.20 5.22
C LEU A 15 -4.48 3.95 5.86
N ALA A 16 -5.28 3.19 5.12
CA ALA A 16 -5.83 1.92 5.60
C ALA A 16 -4.73 0.89 5.94
N GLY A 17 -3.65 0.85 5.16
CA GLY A 17 -2.53 -0.08 5.33
C GLY A 17 -1.55 0.29 6.44
N THR A 18 -1.40 1.58 6.76
CA THR A 18 -0.53 2.03 7.85
C THR A 18 -1.32 2.24 9.14
N SER A 19 -2.27 3.17 9.16
CA SER A 19 -3.11 3.45 10.34
C SER A 19 -3.97 2.26 10.75
N GLY A 20 -4.61 1.58 9.79
CA GLY A 20 -5.42 0.41 10.09
C GLY A 20 -4.60 -0.76 10.64
N ALA A 21 -3.39 -0.96 10.14
CA ALA A 21 -2.48 -2.00 10.63
C ALA A 21 -1.92 -1.70 12.02
N ASP A 22 -1.48 -0.46 12.27
CA ASP A 22 -0.96 -0.03 13.58
C ASP A 22 -2.04 -0.14 14.66
N ILE A 23 -3.24 0.40 14.41
CA ILE A 23 -4.37 0.32 15.35
C ILE A 23 -4.76 -1.15 15.62
N MET A 24 -4.81 -1.99 14.58
CA MET A 24 -5.11 -3.42 14.81
C MET A 24 -3.99 -4.17 15.52
N ALA A 25 -2.71 -3.85 15.29
CA ALA A 25 -1.61 -4.44 16.06
C ALA A 25 -1.67 -4.04 17.54
N ARG A 26 -1.95 -2.77 17.84
CA ARG A 26 -2.19 -2.26 19.21
C ARG A 26 -3.36 -2.95 19.91
N MET A 27 -4.48 -3.12 19.22
CA MET A 27 -5.64 -3.81 19.79
C MET A 27 -5.40 -5.32 19.98
N SER A 28 -4.92 -6.02 18.94
CA SER A 28 -4.81 -7.49 18.93
C SER A 28 -3.59 -8.02 19.68
N ILE A 29 -2.44 -7.36 19.60
CA ILE A 29 -1.24 -7.71 20.34
C ILE A 29 -1.21 -6.92 21.64
N GLY A 30 -1.22 -5.58 21.55
CA GLY A 30 -1.10 -4.70 22.72
C GLY A 30 -2.19 -4.91 23.78
N GLY A 31 -3.40 -5.29 23.36
CA GLY A 31 -4.58 -5.36 24.24
C GLY A 31 -5.17 -3.98 24.53
N GLU A 32 -4.76 -2.95 23.77
CA GLU A 32 -5.22 -1.58 23.95
C GLU A 32 -6.69 -1.44 23.52
N PRO A 33 -7.55 -0.72 24.27
CA PRO A 33 -8.89 -0.37 23.78
C PRO A 33 -8.76 0.57 22.58
N LEU A 34 -9.75 0.55 21.66
CA LEU A 34 -9.72 1.29 20.40
C LEU A 34 -9.35 2.78 20.56
N ALA A 35 -9.87 3.46 21.59
CA ALA A 35 -9.54 4.86 21.86
C ALA A 35 -8.04 5.07 22.14
N ALA A 36 -7.45 4.27 23.04
CA ALA A 36 -6.03 4.33 23.35
C ALA A 36 -5.15 3.94 22.14
N ALA A 37 -5.60 2.97 21.34
CA ALA A 37 -4.90 2.58 20.11
C ALA A 37 -4.89 3.71 19.06
N VAL A 38 -5.99 4.45 18.93
CA VAL A 38 -6.09 5.64 18.05
C VAL A 38 -5.22 6.79 18.58
N ASP A 39 -5.28 7.10 19.87
CA ASP A 39 -4.46 8.16 20.47
C ASP A 39 -2.96 7.85 20.36
N GLY A 40 -2.58 6.59 20.60
CA GLY A 40 -1.21 6.10 20.42
C GLY A 40 -0.75 6.17 18.96
N HIS A 41 -1.64 5.88 18.00
CA HIS A 41 -1.35 6.04 16.58
C HIS A 41 -1.13 7.52 16.21
N LEU A 42 -2.01 8.42 16.66
CA LEU A 42 -1.90 9.87 16.40
C LEU A 42 -0.61 10.45 16.99
N ALA A 43 -0.21 10.02 18.19
CA ALA A 43 1.06 10.39 18.80
C ALA A 43 2.27 9.91 17.97
N MET A 44 2.21 8.68 17.41
CA MET A 44 3.25 8.17 16.51
C MET A 44 3.34 8.99 15.22
N VAL A 45 2.20 9.31 14.59
CA VAL A 45 2.14 10.12 13.37
C VAL A 45 2.69 11.52 13.59
N ALA A 46 2.39 12.15 14.74
CA ALA A 46 2.94 13.45 15.11
C ALA A 46 4.48 13.44 15.28
N GLY A 47 5.05 12.32 15.72
CA GLY A 47 6.51 12.12 15.82
C GLY A 47 7.17 11.60 14.54
N MET A 48 6.41 11.31 13.48
CA MET A 48 6.93 10.63 12.30
C MET A 48 7.72 11.58 11.38
N GLN A 49 8.96 11.20 11.04
CA GLN A 49 9.75 11.95 10.07
C GLN A 49 9.07 11.92 8.69
N PRO A 50 8.97 13.08 7.98
CA PRO A 50 8.26 13.15 6.70
C PRO A 50 8.90 12.25 5.62
N VAL A 51 10.22 12.04 5.69
CA VAL A 51 10.94 11.12 4.79
C VAL A 51 10.45 9.68 4.95
N ALA A 52 10.19 9.22 6.18
CA ALA A 52 9.68 7.88 6.44
C ALA A 52 8.24 7.73 5.92
N ALA A 53 7.38 8.73 6.14
CA ALA A 53 6.02 8.73 5.60
C ALA A 53 6.00 8.68 4.06
N ILE A 54 6.85 9.46 3.39
CA ILE A 54 7.00 9.43 1.93
C ILE A 54 7.49 8.06 1.45
N LEU A 55 8.46 7.44 2.14
CA LEU A 55 9.00 6.14 1.77
C LEU A 55 7.95 5.02 1.87
N LEU A 56 7.09 5.05 2.90
CA LEU A 56 5.98 4.10 3.04
C LEU A 56 4.83 4.37 2.07
N LEU A 57 4.61 5.62 1.66
CA LEU A 57 3.63 5.99 0.64
C LEU A 57 4.09 5.58 -0.78
N ALA A 58 5.41 5.51 -1.04
CA ALA A 58 5.97 5.30 -2.37
C ALA A 58 5.44 4.04 -3.10
N PRO A 59 5.32 2.83 -2.50
CA PRO A 59 4.77 1.66 -3.18
C PRO A 59 3.34 1.86 -3.72
N PHE A 60 2.47 2.47 -2.92
CA PHE A 60 1.08 2.78 -3.32
C PHE A 60 1.04 3.79 -4.46
N MET A 61 1.93 4.79 -4.44
CA MET A 61 2.07 5.80 -5.50
C MET A 61 2.64 5.22 -6.80
N ILE A 62 3.57 4.27 -6.71
CA ILE A 62 4.12 3.55 -7.86
C ILE A 62 3.04 2.68 -8.53
N VAL A 63 2.32 1.86 -7.74
CA VAL A 63 1.17 1.05 -8.23
C VAL A 63 0.11 1.94 -8.88
N THR A 64 -0.24 3.06 -8.24
CA THR A 64 -1.13 4.11 -8.77
C THR A 64 -0.66 4.64 -10.12
N GLY A 65 0.62 5.01 -10.24
CA GLY A 65 1.22 5.55 -11.46
C GLY A 65 1.24 4.54 -12.61
N ILE A 66 1.59 3.28 -12.33
CA ILE A 66 1.56 2.17 -13.29
C ILE A 66 0.14 1.99 -13.83
N CYS A 67 -0.86 1.88 -12.96
CA CYS A 67 -2.26 1.67 -13.35
C CYS A 67 -2.83 2.86 -14.12
N ALA A 68 -2.57 4.10 -13.67
CA ALA A 68 -2.99 5.32 -14.37
C ALA A 68 -2.35 5.48 -15.76
N ARG A 69 -1.16 4.90 -16.00
CA ARG A 69 -0.53 4.83 -17.33
C ARG A 69 -1.11 3.70 -18.18
N ALA A 70 -1.41 2.54 -17.58
CA ALA A 70 -1.96 1.37 -18.25
C ALA A 70 -3.40 1.59 -18.78
N GLU A 71 -4.24 2.33 -18.05
CA GLU A 71 -5.63 2.65 -18.48
C GLU A 71 -5.69 3.48 -19.79
N ARG A 72 -4.58 4.05 -20.23
CA ARG A 72 -4.47 4.70 -21.55
C ARG A 72 -4.45 3.69 -22.71
N ARG A 73 -4.16 2.40 -22.43
CA ARG A 73 -3.97 1.33 -23.43
C ARG A 73 -4.93 0.15 -23.24
N ALA A 74 -5.24 -0.21 -21.99
CA ALA A 74 -6.14 -1.31 -21.64
C ALA A 74 -7.55 -0.81 -21.25
N ARG A 75 -8.55 -1.70 -21.18
CA ARG A 75 -9.84 -1.36 -20.55
C ARG A 75 -9.69 -1.08 -19.05
N ARG A 76 -10.50 -0.12 -18.57
CA ARG A 76 -10.54 0.31 -17.16
C ARG A 76 -10.83 -0.81 -16.16
N ARG A 77 -11.73 -1.76 -16.48
CA ARG A 77 -12.09 -2.87 -15.57
C ARG A 77 -10.87 -3.76 -15.27
N SER A 78 -10.12 -4.11 -16.31
CA SER A 78 -8.95 -4.99 -16.24
C SER A 78 -7.80 -4.34 -15.47
N VAL A 79 -7.56 -3.04 -15.68
CA VAL A 79 -6.59 -2.25 -14.90
C VAL A 79 -7.02 -2.06 -13.44
N LEU A 80 -8.31 -1.85 -13.18
CA LEU A 80 -8.84 -1.72 -11.82
C LEU A 80 -8.69 -3.03 -11.02
N ALA A 81 -8.85 -4.19 -11.66
CA ALA A 81 -8.60 -5.48 -11.04
C ALA A 81 -7.11 -5.66 -10.67
N VAL A 82 -6.18 -5.28 -11.56
CA VAL A 82 -4.74 -5.28 -11.28
C VAL A 82 -4.40 -4.33 -10.12
N PHE A 83 -4.97 -3.11 -10.12
CA PHE A 83 -4.80 -2.14 -9.03
C PHE A 83 -5.30 -2.70 -7.69
N ALA A 84 -6.50 -3.29 -7.66
CA ALA A 84 -7.10 -3.83 -6.45
C ALA A 84 -6.29 -5.02 -5.89
N ALA A 85 -5.83 -5.93 -6.77
CA ALA A 85 -4.98 -7.05 -6.37
C ALA A 85 -3.63 -6.59 -5.80
N ALA A 86 -2.92 -5.71 -6.52
CA ALA A 86 -1.64 -5.16 -6.07
C ALA A 86 -1.76 -4.41 -4.73
N THR A 87 -2.80 -3.58 -4.61
CA THR A 87 -3.10 -2.83 -3.38
C THR A 87 -3.44 -3.77 -2.22
N GLY A 88 -4.24 -4.81 -2.47
CA GLY A 88 -4.57 -5.83 -1.47
C GLY A 88 -3.34 -6.58 -0.95
N VAL A 89 -2.40 -6.94 -1.82
CA VAL A 89 -1.12 -7.55 -1.41
C VAL A 89 -0.30 -6.57 -0.57
N LEU A 90 -0.20 -5.29 -0.95
CA LEU A 90 0.47 -4.28 -0.14
C LEU A 90 -0.16 -4.15 1.25
N LEU A 91 -1.50 -4.07 1.36
CA LEU A 91 -2.21 -4.02 2.64
C LEU A 91 -1.84 -5.20 3.55
N ILE A 92 -1.81 -6.43 3.01
CA ILE A 92 -1.44 -7.63 3.76
C ILE A 92 0.02 -7.58 4.22
N CYS A 93 0.96 -7.20 3.34
CA CYS A 93 2.38 -7.07 3.70
C CYS A 93 2.61 -6.00 4.77
N TYR A 94 1.92 -4.85 4.66
CA TYR A 94 1.98 -3.79 5.67
C TYR A 94 1.40 -4.25 7.01
N PHE A 95 0.30 -5.00 7.01
CA PHE A 95 -0.29 -5.56 8.22
C PHE A 95 0.66 -6.52 8.93
N ILE A 96 1.27 -7.46 8.20
CA ILE A 96 2.27 -8.40 8.74
C ILE A 96 3.46 -7.63 9.33
N ALA A 97 3.99 -6.62 8.63
CA ALA A 97 5.11 -5.84 9.11
C ALA A 97 4.82 -5.04 10.41
N HIS A 98 3.62 -4.47 10.56
CA HIS A 98 3.24 -3.78 11.81
C HIS A 98 3.04 -4.77 12.96
N ARG A 99 2.52 -5.97 12.66
CA ARG A 99 2.39 -7.08 13.62
C ARG A 99 3.76 -7.53 14.11
N ASP A 100 4.67 -7.87 13.20
CA ASP A 100 6.05 -8.31 13.49
C ASP A 100 6.82 -7.23 14.26
N ALA A 101 6.60 -5.95 13.93
CA ALA A 101 7.17 -4.83 14.67
C ALA A 101 6.66 -4.77 16.12
N HIS A 102 5.37 -4.95 16.37
CA HIS A 102 4.82 -5.00 17.73
C HIS A 102 5.31 -6.21 18.54
N GLU A 103 5.44 -7.38 17.91
CA GLU A 103 6.05 -8.56 18.53
C GLU A 103 7.53 -8.30 18.89
N ALA A 104 8.29 -7.65 17.99
CA ALA A 104 9.67 -7.25 18.25
C ALA A 104 9.80 -6.17 19.34
N LEU A 105 8.88 -5.20 19.41
CA LEU A 105 8.84 -4.20 20.49
C LEU A 105 8.60 -4.85 21.86
N ARG A 106 7.68 -5.83 21.94
CA ARG A 106 7.47 -6.62 23.18
C ARG A 106 8.69 -7.44 23.60
N ALA A 107 9.53 -7.84 22.65
CA ALA A 107 10.82 -8.48 22.93
C ALA A 107 11.97 -7.47 23.22
N ALA A 108 11.68 -6.18 23.36
CA ALA A 108 12.66 -5.08 23.49
C ALA A 108 13.65 -4.95 22.32
N ARG A 109 13.28 -5.43 21.12
CA ARG A 109 14.11 -5.45 19.91
C ARG A 109 13.79 -4.26 18.99
N TRP A 110 13.98 -3.04 19.50
CA TRP A 110 13.66 -1.77 18.84
C TRP A 110 14.16 -1.66 17.38
N THR A 111 15.42 -2.05 17.13
CA THR A 111 16.02 -2.05 15.78
C THR A 111 15.30 -3.00 14.82
N ALA A 112 14.87 -4.17 15.30
CA ALA A 112 14.14 -5.14 14.49
C ALA A 112 12.73 -4.62 14.15
N ALA A 113 12.06 -3.95 15.09
CA ALA A 113 10.77 -3.33 14.86
C ALA A 113 10.84 -2.19 13.82
N ALA A 114 11.85 -1.32 13.93
CA ALA A 114 12.09 -0.24 12.96
C ALA A 114 12.41 -0.79 11.56
N LEU A 115 13.24 -1.85 11.47
CA LEU A 115 13.56 -2.52 10.20
C LEU A 115 12.35 -3.25 9.60
N ALA A 116 11.50 -3.90 10.41
CA ALA A 116 10.33 -4.62 9.92
C ALA A 116 9.39 -3.71 9.11
N ILE A 117 9.12 -2.49 9.58
CA ILE A 117 8.30 -1.50 8.87
C ILE A 117 9.12 -0.77 7.79
N GLY A 118 10.35 -0.35 8.11
CA GLY A 118 11.18 0.46 7.20
C GLY A 118 11.63 -0.28 5.93
N LEU A 119 11.68 -1.61 5.95
CA LEU A 119 12.10 -2.43 4.81
C LEU A 119 10.94 -2.85 3.88
N VAL A 120 9.67 -2.71 4.30
CA VAL A 120 8.47 -3.09 3.49
C VAL A 120 8.47 -2.48 2.08
N PRO A 121 8.84 -1.20 1.87
CA PRO A 121 8.91 -0.62 0.52
C PRO A 121 9.88 -1.37 -0.42
N TRP A 122 10.89 -2.01 0.14
CA TRP A 122 11.89 -2.78 -0.60
C TRP A 122 11.50 -4.26 -0.74
N THR A 123 11.07 -4.92 0.34
CA THR A 123 10.75 -6.36 0.34
C THR A 123 9.40 -6.68 -0.28
N ALA A 124 8.38 -5.84 -0.08
CA ALA A 124 7.06 -6.01 -0.66
C ALA A 124 6.81 -4.99 -1.80
N GLY A 125 7.20 -3.73 -1.60
CA GLY A 125 6.93 -2.66 -2.56
C GLY A 125 7.56 -2.87 -3.93
N VAL A 126 8.84 -3.24 -4.00
CA VAL A 126 9.52 -3.49 -5.28
C VAL A 126 8.95 -4.72 -6.00
N PRO A 127 8.79 -5.92 -5.39
CA PRO A 127 8.16 -7.05 -6.07
C PRO A 127 6.73 -6.77 -6.52
N VAL A 128 5.90 -6.14 -5.68
CA VAL A 128 4.52 -5.79 -6.09
C VAL A 128 4.52 -4.78 -7.23
N ALA A 129 5.41 -3.78 -7.24
CA ALA A 129 5.52 -2.84 -8.35
C ALA A 129 5.90 -3.54 -9.68
N LEU A 130 6.86 -4.47 -9.65
CA LEU A 130 7.27 -5.26 -10.81
C LEU A 130 6.14 -6.17 -11.33
N LEU A 131 5.45 -6.88 -10.42
CA LEU A 131 4.31 -7.73 -10.75
C LEU A 131 3.14 -6.90 -11.30
N THR A 132 2.86 -5.73 -10.71
CA THR A 132 1.84 -4.78 -11.19
C THR A 132 2.17 -4.29 -12.59
N TRP A 133 3.44 -3.94 -12.86
CA TRP A 133 3.89 -3.51 -14.17
C TRP A 133 3.73 -4.60 -15.23
N GLY A 134 4.13 -5.84 -14.91
CA GLY A 134 3.93 -7.02 -15.77
C GLY A 134 2.45 -7.29 -16.04
N ALA A 135 1.62 -7.38 -14.99
CA ALA A 135 0.18 -7.61 -15.11
C ALA A 135 -0.53 -6.50 -15.90
N ALA A 136 -0.15 -5.23 -15.70
CA ALA A 136 -0.67 -4.11 -16.46
C ALA A 136 -0.25 -4.14 -17.95
N ALA A 137 0.97 -4.60 -18.25
CA ALA A 137 1.43 -4.80 -19.63
C ALA A 137 0.69 -5.97 -20.31
N ILE A 138 0.41 -7.06 -19.58
CA ILE A 138 -0.40 -8.19 -20.06
C ILE A 138 -1.85 -7.75 -20.32
N ALA A 139 -2.47 -7.04 -19.38
CA ALA A 139 -3.83 -6.50 -19.54
C ALA A 139 -3.96 -5.58 -20.78
N ALA A 140 -2.92 -4.78 -21.07
CA ALA A 140 -2.88 -3.94 -22.27
C ALA A 140 -2.67 -4.71 -23.59
N ARG A 141 -2.26 -5.98 -23.55
CA ARG A 141 -2.18 -6.88 -24.71
C ARG A 141 -3.44 -7.71 -24.91
N LEU A 142 -4.03 -8.21 -23.83
CA LEU A 142 -5.19 -9.11 -23.86
C LEU A 142 -6.53 -8.37 -24.02
N ASP A 143 -6.63 -7.16 -23.46
CA ASP A 143 -7.87 -6.37 -23.47
C ASP A 143 -7.59 -4.90 -23.85
N PRO A 144 -7.11 -4.68 -25.10
CA PRO A 144 -6.82 -3.34 -25.60
C PRO A 144 -8.08 -2.48 -25.65
N ARG A 145 -7.89 -1.18 -25.42
CA ARG A 145 -8.98 -0.21 -25.50
C ARG A 145 -9.48 -0.12 -26.96
N PRO A 146 -10.80 -0.21 -27.22
CA PRO A 146 -11.34 -0.05 -28.57
C PRO A 146 -10.92 1.31 -29.15
N SER A 147 -10.34 1.30 -30.35
CA SER A 147 -10.07 2.50 -31.15
C SER A 147 -11.40 3.13 -31.56
N ALA A 148 -11.49 4.46 -31.51
CA ALA A 148 -12.72 5.17 -31.87
C ALA A 148 -13.00 5.14 -33.39
N ASP A 149 -12.00 4.85 -34.21
CA ASP A 149 -12.03 4.90 -35.68
C ASP A 149 -12.52 3.58 -36.33
N SER A 150 -13.42 2.84 -35.67
CA SER A 150 -13.97 1.57 -36.17
C SER A 150 -15.50 1.56 -36.23
N GLY A 151 -16.11 2.73 -36.47
CA GLY A 151 -17.53 2.94 -36.71
C GLY A 151 -17.75 3.87 -37.90
#